data_AF-A0A1H1U3W9-F1
#
_entry.id   AF-A0A1H1U3W9-F1
#
_cell.length_a   1.000
_cell.length_b   1.000
_cell.length_c   1.000
_cell.angle_alpha   90.00
_cell.angle_beta   90.00
_cell.angle_gamma   90.00
#
_symmetry.space_group_name_H-M   'P 1'
#
loop_
_entity.id
_entity.type
_entity.pdbx_description
1 polymer ?
#
loop_
_entity_poly.entity_id
_entity_poly.type
_entity_poly.pdbx_seq_one_letter_code
_entity_poly.pdbx_strand_id
1 'polypeptide(L)'
;MKSYCQKQIEISENKISQLFYESLDSLKVKYDLKDLRETDDRVIRIWNTNEIISLGEHPQYIFHAHNGEKAIIEKRNLAKNFNLDSLFYSFRKNSNPKNNQIHIDAFPKSIELNSSNSYNLISFYRNEQLEELIRTIRKENSINELRNTIISNLPAGNYQLGMTGLKIDHLPKENKSNFYKKIISDITKELKVTEQTNPTEMPLILINNKLHFFKDLNELMLSDVKDYEIISDKRKVLYGTNGRFGVIKVNTN
;
A
#
# COMPACT_ATOMS: atom_id res chain seq x y z
N MET A 1 -2.69 41.99 -23.40
CA MET A 1 -2.64 42.60 -22.05
C MET A 1 -2.56 41.45 -21.03
N LYS A 2 -1.41 41.34 -20.35
CA LYS A 2 -1.06 40.52 -19.16
C LYS A 2 -1.43 39.02 -19.17
N SER A 3 -0.52 38.21 -19.72
CA SER A 3 -0.32 36.81 -19.26
C SER A 3 0.50 36.87 -17.97
N TYR A 4 -0.06 36.39 -16.87
CA TYR A 4 0.67 36.18 -15.63
C TYR A 4 1.61 34.98 -15.83
N CYS A 5 2.87 35.25 -16.15
CA CYS A 5 3.92 34.25 -16.01
C CYS A 5 4.00 33.86 -14.52
N GLN A 6 3.59 32.63 -14.21
CA GLN A 6 4.00 31.96 -12.98
C GLN A 6 5.52 32.02 -12.92
N LYS A 7 6.05 32.74 -11.93
CA LYS A 7 7.47 32.74 -11.61
C LYS A 7 7.84 31.29 -11.29
N GLN A 8 8.60 30.67 -12.17
CA GLN A 8 9.21 29.37 -11.91
C GLN A 8 10.16 29.58 -10.74
N ILE A 9 9.75 29.20 -9.54
CA ILE A 9 10.65 29.14 -8.39
C ILE A 9 11.41 27.82 -8.57
N GLU A 10 12.58 27.87 -9.21
CA GLU A 10 13.56 26.79 -9.11
C GLU A 10 14.03 26.74 -7.66
N ILE A 11 13.33 25.96 -6.83
CA ILE A 11 13.88 25.56 -5.54
C ILE A 11 14.97 24.55 -5.88
N SER A 12 16.23 24.98 -5.76
CA SER A 12 17.36 24.06 -5.80
C SER A 12 17.23 23.12 -4.59
N GLU A 13 16.58 21.97 -4.74
CA GLU A 13 16.21 21.04 -3.65
C GLU A 13 17.38 20.53 -2.80
N ASN A 14 18.63 20.79 -3.20
CA ASN A 14 19.80 20.48 -2.38
C ASN A 14 20.24 21.60 -1.44
N LYS A 15 20.01 22.88 -1.73
CA LYS A 15 20.65 23.96 -0.96
C LYS A 15 20.03 24.11 0.43
N ILE A 16 18.72 23.96 0.56
CA ILE A 16 18.02 24.07 1.85
C ILE A 16 18.37 22.87 2.74
N SER A 17 18.35 21.66 2.20
CA SER A 17 18.75 20.45 2.91
C SER A 17 20.22 20.52 3.34
N GLN A 18 21.10 20.96 2.45
CA GLN A 18 22.53 21.13 2.74
C GLN A 18 22.77 22.20 3.81
N LEU A 19 22.10 23.37 3.72
CA LEU A 19 22.14 24.41 4.76
C LEU A 19 21.57 23.92 6.09
N PHE A 20 20.53 23.08 6.07
CA PHE A 20 19.97 22.46 7.26
C PHE A 20 20.97 21.50 7.92
N TYR A 21 21.69 20.69 7.14
CA TYR A 21 22.75 19.82 7.65
C TYR A 21 23.96 20.60 8.16
N GLU A 22 24.39 21.65 7.45
CA GLU A 22 25.45 22.55 7.90
C GLU A 22 25.08 23.27 9.20
N SER A 23 23.80 23.55 9.40
CA SER A 23 23.27 24.20 10.61
C SER A 23 22.83 23.21 11.68
N LEU A 24 22.89 21.90 11.44
CA LEU A 24 22.21 20.88 12.26
C LEU A 24 22.67 20.93 13.71
N ASP A 25 23.97 21.05 13.96
CA ASP A 25 24.54 21.10 15.31
C ASP A 25 24.09 22.36 16.06
N SER A 26 24.05 23.49 15.36
CA SER A 26 23.55 24.74 15.93
C SER A 26 22.05 24.67 16.25
N LEU A 27 21.27 23.96 15.43
CA LEU A 27 19.83 23.77 15.61
C LEU A 27 19.52 22.75 16.72
N LYS A 28 20.32 21.68 16.84
CA LYS A 28 20.22 20.69 17.93
C LYS A 28 20.39 21.36 19.29
N VAL A 29 21.39 22.23 19.42
CA VAL A 29 21.65 22.99 20.64
C VAL A 29 20.55 24.03 20.89
N LYS A 30 20.15 24.78 19.85
CA LYS A 30 19.16 25.86 19.96
C LYS A 30 17.76 25.37 20.36
N TYR A 31 17.35 24.19 19.90
CA TYR A 31 16.01 23.64 20.13
C TYR A 31 15.97 22.46 21.11
N ASP A 32 17.08 22.21 21.83
CA ASP A 32 17.25 21.10 22.78
C ASP A 32 16.85 19.73 22.20
N LEU A 33 17.20 19.48 20.94
CA LEU A 33 16.84 18.26 20.22
C LEU A 33 17.85 17.14 20.53
N LYS A 34 17.99 16.79 21.82
CA LYS A 34 18.90 15.73 22.30
C LYS A 34 18.57 14.34 21.73
N ASP A 35 17.34 14.15 21.27
CA ASP A 35 16.86 12.89 20.68
C ASP A 35 17.20 12.72 19.19
N LEU A 36 17.76 13.75 18.54
CA LEU A 36 18.28 13.66 17.17
C LEU A 36 19.63 12.92 17.19
N ARG A 37 19.55 11.59 17.32
CA ARG A 37 20.70 10.68 17.40
C ARG A 37 21.50 10.70 16.09
N GLU A 38 22.82 10.77 16.22
CA GLU A 38 23.72 10.18 15.23
C GLU A 38 23.46 8.68 15.28
N THR A 39 23.07 8.12 14.14
CA THR A 39 22.74 6.70 14.02
C THR A 39 23.91 6.03 13.33
N ASP A 40 24.61 5.15 14.04
CA ASP A 40 25.62 4.28 13.45
C ASP A 40 25.04 3.34 12.38
N ASP A 41 23.71 3.18 12.35
CA ASP A 41 23.01 2.30 11.41
C ASP A 41 23.12 2.82 9.98
N ARG A 42 23.87 2.07 9.18
CA ARG A 42 24.02 2.27 7.76
C ARG A 42 22.83 1.64 7.04
N VAL A 43 21.92 2.47 6.55
CA VAL A 43 20.63 2.03 6.00
C VAL A 43 20.22 2.84 4.76
N ILE A 44 19.59 2.14 3.82
CA ILE A 44 18.89 2.69 2.67
C ILE A 44 17.40 2.43 2.89
N ARG A 45 16.56 3.48 2.91
CA ARG A 45 15.10 3.33 2.99
C ARG A 45 14.45 3.86 1.73
N ILE A 46 13.75 2.98 1.02
CA ILE A 46 12.96 3.34 -0.16
C ILE A 46 11.52 3.54 0.29
N TRP A 47 11.05 4.78 0.22
CA TRP A 47 9.73 5.19 0.66
C TRP A 47 8.75 5.17 -0.52
N ASN A 48 7.67 4.43 -0.36
CA ASN A 48 6.52 4.42 -1.26
C ASN A 48 5.25 4.73 -0.44
N THR A 49 4.15 5.04 -1.14
CA THR A 49 2.89 5.51 -0.53
C THR A 49 2.36 4.62 0.60
N ASN A 50 2.52 3.29 0.49
CA ASN A 50 1.98 2.33 1.47
C ASN A 50 3.04 1.34 1.97
N GLU A 51 4.32 1.57 1.64
CA GLU A 51 5.38 0.64 1.98
C GLU A 51 6.73 1.32 2.13
N ILE A 52 7.58 0.75 2.99
CA ILE A 52 8.96 1.16 3.19
C ILE A 52 9.83 -0.09 3.05
N ILE A 53 10.81 -0.04 2.16
CA ILE A 53 11.82 -1.09 2.03
C ILE A 53 13.11 -0.56 2.65
N SER A 54 13.52 -1.17 3.76
CA SER A 54 14.76 -0.84 4.47
C SER A 54 15.81 -1.89 4.18
N LEU A 55 16.96 -1.46 3.66
CA LEU A 55 18.14 -2.27 3.39
C LEU A 55 19.26 -1.75 4.30
N GLY A 56 19.73 -2.57 5.24
CA GLY A 56 20.73 -2.15 6.22
C GLY A 56 21.23 -3.34 7.03
N GLU A 57 21.67 -3.08 8.25
CA GLU A 57 22.03 -4.14 9.20
C GLU A 57 20.85 -5.02 9.56
N HIS A 58 19.66 -4.40 9.66
CA HIS A 58 18.37 -5.04 9.90
C HIS A 58 17.42 -4.81 8.71
N PRO A 59 17.58 -5.57 7.62
CA PRO A 59 16.73 -5.44 6.44
C PRO A 59 15.27 -5.71 6.78
N GLN A 60 14.36 -4.80 6.40
CA GLN A 60 12.96 -4.88 6.76
C GLN A 60 12.04 -4.30 5.68
N TYR A 61 10.91 -4.96 5.46
CA TYR A 61 9.78 -4.45 4.72
C TYR A 61 8.68 -4.05 5.70
N ILE A 62 8.20 -2.81 5.57
CA ILE A 62 7.07 -2.29 6.33
C ILE A 62 5.95 -2.01 5.34
N PHE A 63 4.79 -2.62 5.54
CA PHE A 63 3.57 -2.31 4.81
C PHE A 63 2.60 -1.60 5.74
N HIS A 64 1.89 -0.60 5.22
CA HIS A 64 0.83 0.07 5.97
C HIS A 64 -0.43 0.24 5.13
N ALA A 65 -1.57 0.09 5.78
CA ALA A 65 -2.89 0.30 5.20
C ALA A 65 -3.79 1.00 6.23
N HIS A 66 -4.80 1.73 5.75
CA HIS A 66 -5.76 2.40 6.63
C HIS A 66 -7.18 1.95 6.30
N ASN A 67 -8.00 1.65 7.31
CA ASN A 67 -9.40 1.22 7.12
C ASN A 67 -10.43 2.29 7.51
N GLY A 68 -10.02 3.56 7.60
CA GLY A 68 -10.88 4.67 8.04
C GLY A 68 -10.81 4.94 9.54
N GLU A 69 -10.63 3.89 10.35
CA GLU A 69 -10.62 3.97 11.81
C GLU A 69 -9.21 3.77 12.40
N LYS A 70 -8.41 2.90 11.75
CA LYS A 70 -7.11 2.47 12.27
C LYS A 70 -6.11 2.27 11.14
N ALA A 71 -4.86 2.66 11.42
CA ALA A 71 -3.70 2.26 10.62
C ALA A 71 -3.26 0.84 11.01
N ILE A 72 -3.19 -0.05 10.03
CA ILE A 72 -2.58 -1.38 10.14
C ILE A 72 -1.15 -1.26 9.63
N ILE A 73 -0.18 -1.67 10.45
CA ILE A 73 1.24 -1.67 10.10
C ILE A 73 1.76 -3.09 10.27
N GLU A 74 2.20 -3.69 9.17
CA GLU A 74 2.79 -5.02 9.14
C GLU A 74 4.27 -4.92 8.81
N LYS A 75 5.09 -5.65 9.57
CA LYS A 75 6.55 -5.67 9.40
C LYS A 75 7.00 -7.09 9.04
N ARG A 76 7.94 -7.21 8.10
CA ARG A 76 8.58 -8.46 7.72
C ARG A 76 10.07 -8.25 7.56
N ASN A 77 10.87 -9.15 8.11
CA ASN A 77 12.33 -9.10 7.91
C ASN A 77 12.66 -9.56 6.50
N LEU A 78 13.61 -8.89 5.86
CA LEU A 78 14.12 -9.27 4.55
C LEU A 78 15.43 -10.04 4.69
N ALA A 79 15.72 -10.88 3.70
CA ALA A 79 17.01 -11.56 3.65
C ALA A 79 18.14 -10.53 3.45
N LYS A 80 19.28 -10.73 4.12
CA LYS A 80 20.45 -9.85 4.00
C LYS A 80 21.28 -10.21 2.76
N ASN A 81 20.65 -10.10 1.59
CA ASN A 81 21.23 -10.51 0.31
C ASN A 81 21.52 -9.30 -0.58
N PHE A 82 22.26 -8.31 -0.07
CA PHE A 82 22.59 -7.11 -0.83
C PHE A 82 23.93 -6.51 -0.41
N ASN A 83 24.59 -5.87 -1.38
CA ASN A 83 25.81 -5.11 -1.14
C ASN A 83 25.43 -3.63 -0.96
N LEU A 84 25.46 -3.14 0.30
CA LEU A 84 25.12 -1.76 0.63
C LEU A 84 26.02 -0.76 -0.10
N ASP A 85 27.33 -0.98 -0.17
CA ASP A 85 28.26 -0.07 -0.87
C ASP A 85 27.89 0.14 -2.33
N SER A 86 27.60 -0.96 -3.04
CA SER A 86 27.17 -0.93 -4.43
C SER A 86 25.83 -0.19 -4.60
N LEU A 87 24.88 -0.41 -3.69
CA LEU A 87 23.60 0.27 -3.70
C LEU A 87 23.72 1.77 -3.42
N PHE A 88 24.49 2.17 -2.40
CA PHE A 88 24.77 3.58 -2.11
C PHE A 88 25.38 4.30 -3.32
N TYR A 89 26.37 3.68 -3.96
CA TYR A 89 26.97 4.22 -5.18
C TYR A 89 25.94 4.33 -6.31
N SER A 90 25.14 3.29 -6.54
CA SER A 90 24.14 3.25 -7.60
C SER A 90 23.06 4.31 -7.41
N PHE A 91 22.55 4.50 -6.19
CA PHE A 91 21.56 5.54 -5.90
C PHE A 91 22.14 6.94 -6.11
N ARG A 92 23.34 7.23 -5.59
CA ARG A 92 24.01 8.53 -5.75
C ARG A 92 24.36 8.85 -7.20
N LYS A 93 24.79 7.85 -7.97
CA LYS A 93 25.13 8.02 -9.39
C LYS A 93 23.88 8.40 -10.21
N ASN A 94 22.75 7.77 -9.92
CA ASN A 94 21.51 7.94 -10.67
C ASN A 94 20.61 9.09 -10.15
N SER A 95 20.95 9.71 -9.01
CA SER A 95 20.22 10.83 -8.42
C SER A 95 20.52 12.20 -9.05
N ASN A 96 21.03 12.23 -10.29
CA ASN A 96 21.51 13.46 -10.93
C ASN A 96 20.31 14.39 -11.25
N PRO A 97 20.26 15.63 -10.74
CA PRO A 97 19.08 16.50 -10.80
C PRO A 97 18.64 16.89 -12.22
N LYS A 98 19.52 16.75 -13.22
CA LYS A 98 19.19 17.04 -14.63
C LYS A 98 18.10 16.13 -15.22
N ASN A 99 17.85 14.98 -14.61
CA ASN A 99 16.79 14.05 -15.02
C ASN A 99 15.48 14.21 -14.23
N ASN A 100 15.43 15.10 -13.23
CA ASN A 100 14.25 15.33 -12.39
C ASN A 100 13.37 16.47 -12.96
N GLN A 101 12.90 16.33 -14.20
CA GLN A 101 11.87 17.25 -14.68
C GLN A 101 10.58 17.03 -13.86
N ILE A 102 10.01 18.13 -13.36
CA ILE A 102 8.75 18.08 -12.61
C ILE A 102 7.66 17.64 -13.59
N HIS A 103 7.10 16.45 -13.37
CA HIS A 103 5.96 15.95 -14.11
C HIS A 103 4.70 16.14 -13.25
N ILE A 104 3.75 16.93 -13.77
CA ILE A 104 2.50 17.27 -13.07
C ILE A 104 1.72 16.00 -12.64
N ASP A 105 1.86 14.91 -13.39
CA ASP A 105 1.14 13.64 -13.16
C ASP A 105 1.98 12.55 -12.46
N ALA A 106 3.11 12.90 -11.85
CA ALA A 106 3.97 11.93 -11.16
C ALA A 106 3.96 12.16 -9.64
N PHE A 107 3.73 11.10 -8.87
CA PHE A 107 3.88 11.15 -7.42
C PHE A 107 5.37 11.14 -7.05
N PRO A 108 5.81 12.01 -6.13
CA PRO A 108 7.20 12.02 -5.68
C PRO A 108 7.53 10.71 -4.96
N LYS A 109 8.67 10.12 -5.31
CA LYS A 109 9.28 9.01 -4.57
C LYS A 109 10.49 9.53 -3.82
N SER A 110 10.76 8.94 -2.66
CA SER A 110 11.87 9.36 -1.80
C SER A 110 12.73 8.17 -1.40
N ILE A 111 14.03 8.36 -1.45
CA ILE A 111 15.04 7.38 -1.03
C ILE A 111 15.93 8.05 0.00
N GLU A 112 15.92 7.49 1.20
CA GLU A 112 16.77 7.90 2.29
C GLU A 112 18.05 7.06 2.27
N LEU A 113 19.19 7.74 2.32
CA LEU A 113 20.52 7.14 2.33
C LEU A 113 21.25 7.61 3.60
N ASN A 114 21.34 6.75 4.60
CA ASN A 114 22.09 7.01 5.83
C ASN A 114 23.36 6.15 5.85
N SER A 115 24.52 6.79 5.73
CA SER A 115 25.83 6.13 5.71
C SER A 115 26.57 6.22 7.05
N SER A 116 25.85 6.38 8.16
CA SER A 116 26.34 6.63 9.53
C SER A 116 26.99 8.02 9.71
N ASN A 117 27.82 8.44 8.75
CA ASN A 117 28.51 9.73 8.74
C ASN A 117 27.85 10.77 7.81
N SER A 118 26.86 10.37 7.01
CA SER A 118 26.16 11.29 6.12
C SER A 118 24.73 10.84 5.88
N TYR A 119 23.82 11.79 5.85
CA TYR A 119 22.42 11.57 5.49
C TYR A 119 22.13 12.27 4.17
N ASN A 120 21.52 11.55 3.21
CA ASN A 120 21.04 12.13 1.96
C ASN A 120 19.62 11.66 1.71
N LEU A 121 18.75 12.59 1.33
CA LEU A 121 17.40 12.27 0.86
C LEU A 121 17.34 12.58 -0.64
N ILE A 122 17.07 11.55 -1.44
CA ILE A 122 16.86 11.68 -2.88
C ILE A 122 15.37 11.68 -3.13
N SER A 123 14.82 12.82 -3.52
CA SER A 123 13.46 12.91 -4.06
C SER A 123 13.52 12.93 -5.58
N PHE A 124 12.63 12.18 -6.24
CA PHE A 124 12.59 12.16 -7.69
C PHE A 124 11.17 11.94 -8.24
N TYR A 125 10.99 12.39 -9.47
CA TYR A 125 9.82 12.18 -10.31
C TYR A 125 10.27 11.38 -11.53
N ARG A 126 9.61 10.25 -11.85
CA ARG A 126 9.83 9.42 -13.04
C ARG A 126 11.32 9.32 -13.49
N ASN A 127 12.17 8.74 -12.65
CA ASN A 127 13.56 8.45 -13.00
C ASN A 127 13.70 6.97 -13.35
N GLU A 128 13.81 6.64 -14.63
CA GLU A 128 13.82 5.25 -15.11
C GLU A 128 14.96 4.42 -14.50
N GLN A 129 16.15 5.00 -14.32
CA GLN A 129 17.28 4.27 -13.73
C GLN A 129 17.03 3.92 -12.26
N LEU A 130 16.49 4.87 -11.49
CA LEU A 130 16.11 4.64 -10.09
C LEU A 130 14.91 3.69 -9.98
N GLU A 131 13.95 3.78 -10.89
CA GLU A 131 12.80 2.87 -10.93
C GLU A 131 13.22 1.44 -11.28
N GLU A 132 14.15 1.27 -12.21
CA GLU A 132 14.71 -0.05 -12.56
C GLU A 132 15.50 -0.64 -11.40
N LEU A 133 16.28 0.18 -10.70
CA LEU A 133 17.00 -0.23 -9.49
C LEU A 133 16.04 -0.67 -8.39
N ILE A 134 14.99 0.11 -8.11
CA ILE A 134 13.95 -0.23 -7.15
C ILE A 134 13.22 -1.52 -7.59
N ARG A 135 12.93 -1.68 -8.88
CA ARG A 135 12.27 -2.88 -9.42
C ARG A 135 13.13 -4.12 -9.23
N THR A 136 14.44 -4.00 -9.45
CA THR A 136 15.42 -5.07 -9.21
C THR A 136 15.42 -5.46 -7.74
N ILE A 137 15.54 -4.49 -6.82
CA ILE A 137 15.48 -4.72 -5.37
C ILE A 137 14.18 -5.44 -4.98
N ARG A 138 13.04 -5.00 -5.53
CA ARG A 138 11.73 -5.62 -5.24
C ARG A 138 11.67 -7.07 -5.69
N LYS A 139 12.27 -7.39 -6.85
CA LYS A 139 12.31 -8.74 -7.39
C LYS A 139 13.25 -9.64 -6.58
N GLU A 140 14.46 -9.19 -6.31
CA GLU A 140 15.47 -9.95 -5.57
C GLU A 140 15.05 -10.28 -4.13
N ASN A 141 14.23 -9.42 -3.52
CA ASN A 141 13.74 -9.58 -2.15
C ASN A 141 12.28 -10.08 -2.08
N SER A 142 11.71 -10.58 -3.18
CA SER A 142 10.31 -11.08 -3.24
C SER A 142 9.28 -10.13 -2.63
N ILE A 143 9.48 -8.80 -2.75
CA ILE A 143 8.65 -7.79 -2.08
C ILE A 143 7.19 -7.87 -2.55
N ASN A 144 6.96 -8.15 -3.82
CA ASN A 144 5.60 -8.29 -4.36
C ASN A 144 4.86 -9.48 -3.75
N GLU A 145 5.54 -10.61 -3.54
CA GLU A 145 4.96 -11.80 -2.92
C GLU A 145 4.66 -11.55 -1.45
N LEU A 146 5.58 -10.89 -0.73
CA LEU A 146 5.36 -10.45 0.65
C LEU A 146 4.17 -9.51 0.76
N ARG A 147 4.08 -8.51 -0.12
CA ARG A 147 2.96 -7.58 -0.16
C ARG A 147 1.63 -8.30 -0.38
N ASN A 148 1.57 -9.20 -1.37
CA ASN A 148 0.36 -9.97 -1.65
C ASN A 148 -0.03 -10.86 -0.46
N THR A 149 0.96 -11.49 0.17
CA THR A 149 0.74 -12.32 1.38
C THR A 149 0.20 -11.49 2.54
N ILE A 150 0.73 -10.28 2.76
CA ILE A 150 0.23 -9.37 3.78
C ILE A 150 -1.20 -8.95 3.47
N ILE A 151 -1.48 -8.53 2.24
CA ILE A 151 -2.81 -8.11 1.79
C ILE A 151 -3.84 -9.24 1.98
N SER A 152 -3.52 -10.46 1.56
CA SER A 152 -4.40 -11.61 1.73
C SER A 152 -4.65 -11.98 3.20
N ASN A 153 -3.77 -11.59 4.12
CA ASN A 153 -3.94 -11.84 5.54
C ASN A 153 -4.61 -10.69 6.29
N LEU A 154 -4.95 -9.58 5.62
CA LEU A 154 -5.67 -8.48 6.25
C LEU A 154 -7.05 -8.97 6.72
N PRO A 155 -7.55 -8.48 7.86
CA PRO A 155 -8.93 -8.73 8.29
C PRO A 155 -9.93 -8.26 7.23
N ALA A 156 -11.13 -8.86 7.21
CA ALA A 156 -12.20 -8.39 6.33
C ALA A 156 -12.52 -6.90 6.61
N GLY A 157 -12.59 -6.10 5.56
CA GLY A 157 -12.73 -4.66 5.67
C GLY A 157 -12.46 -3.93 4.35
N ASN A 158 -12.72 -2.62 4.36
CA ASN A 158 -12.35 -1.72 3.27
C ASN A 158 -11.10 -0.96 3.67
N TYR A 159 -10.06 -1.03 2.84
CA TYR A 159 -8.77 -0.39 3.06
C TYR A 159 -8.49 0.65 1.99
N GLN A 160 -7.75 1.67 2.36
CA GLN A 160 -7.18 2.65 1.45
C GLN A 160 -5.69 2.40 1.31
N LEU A 161 -5.24 2.29 0.06
CA LEU A 161 -3.85 2.23 -0.35
C LEU A 161 -3.57 3.43 -1.25
N GLY A 162 -3.16 4.54 -0.65
CA GLY A 162 -3.12 5.84 -1.35
C GLY A 162 -4.50 6.21 -1.87
N MET A 163 -4.62 6.42 -3.18
CA MET A 163 -5.90 6.75 -3.85
C MET A 163 -6.73 5.51 -4.23
N THR A 164 -6.21 4.30 -4.03
CA THR A 164 -6.90 3.06 -4.40
C THR A 164 -7.62 2.47 -3.21
N GLY A 165 -8.92 2.23 -3.34
CA GLY A 165 -9.70 1.43 -2.39
C GLY A 165 -9.48 -0.06 -2.62
N LEU A 166 -9.37 -0.81 -1.54
CA LEU A 166 -9.17 -2.26 -1.52
C LEU A 166 -10.18 -2.90 -0.59
N LYS A 167 -11.09 -3.72 -1.13
CA LYS A 167 -11.99 -4.56 -0.34
C LYS A 167 -11.27 -5.88 -0.02
N ILE A 168 -11.27 -6.28 1.24
CA ILE A 168 -10.82 -7.59 1.70
C ILE A 168 -12.02 -8.28 2.33
N ASP A 169 -12.29 -9.51 1.92
CA ASP A 169 -13.39 -10.31 2.46
C ASP A 169 -12.95 -11.77 2.57
N HIS A 170 -13.56 -12.50 3.50
CA HIS A 170 -13.16 -13.86 3.82
C HIS A 170 -14.40 -14.70 4.08
N LEU A 171 -14.38 -15.96 3.64
CA LEU A 171 -15.40 -16.91 4.08
C LEU A 171 -15.28 -17.11 5.61
N PRO A 172 -16.39 -17.15 6.36
CA PRO A 172 -16.40 -17.43 7.77
C PRO A 172 -15.97 -18.88 8.01
N LYS A 173 -15.00 -19.05 8.92
CA LYS A 173 -14.37 -20.34 9.22
C LYS A 173 -15.24 -21.25 10.08
N GLU A 174 -16.02 -20.68 11.00
CA GLU A 174 -16.78 -21.42 12.01
C GLU A 174 -18.21 -20.88 12.14
N ASN A 175 -19.08 -21.68 12.79
CA ASN A 175 -20.45 -21.32 13.18
C ASN A 175 -21.31 -20.80 12.02
N LYS A 176 -21.50 -21.64 10.99
CA LYS A 176 -22.29 -21.29 9.81
C LYS A 176 -23.80 -21.30 10.10
N SER A 177 -24.50 -20.18 9.90
CA SER A 177 -25.96 -20.10 10.04
C SER A 177 -26.68 -20.98 9.00
N ASN A 178 -27.96 -21.26 9.25
CA ASN A 178 -28.76 -22.05 8.31
C ASN A 178 -28.92 -21.37 6.95
N PHE A 179 -29.06 -20.03 6.95
CA PHE A 179 -29.10 -19.26 5.71
C PHE A 179 -27.74 -19.31 5.00
N TYR A 180 -26.65 -19.10 5.73
CA TYR A 180 -25.30 -19.13 5.17
C TYR A 180 -24.99 -20.47 4.49
N LYS A 181 -25.34 -21.59 5.15
CA LYS A 181 -25.17 -22.95 4.59
C LYS A 181 -25.94 -23.14 3.28
N LYS A 182 -27.13 -22.55 3.16
CA LYS A 182 -27.93 -22.59 1.93
C LYS A 182 -27.27 -21.77 0.82
N ILE A 183 -27.00 -20.49 1.08
CA ILE A 183 -26.54 -19.56 0.05
C ILE A 183 -25.11 -19.86 -0.43
N ILE A 184 -24.21 -20.38 0.43
CA ILE A 184 -22.83 -20.66 0.03
C ILE A 184 -22.73 -21.73 -1.05
N SER A 185 -23.66 -22.69 -1.07
CA SER A 185 -23.74 -23.71 -2.13
C SER A 185 -24.00 -23.06 -3.49
N ASP A 186 -24.95 -22.13 -3.56
CA ASP A 186 -25.29 -21.42 -4.79
C ASP A 186 -24.17 -20.48 -5.21
N ILE A 187 -23.56 -19.77 -4.26
CA ILE A 187 -22.39 -18.90 -4.49
C ILE A 187 -21.22 -19.72 -5.07
N THR A 188 -20.97 -20.91 -4.53
CA THR A 188 -19.89 -21.78 -5.04
C THR A 188 -20.18 -22.24 -6.45
N LYS A 189 -21.43 -22.62 -6.73
CA LYS A 189 -21.86 -23.09 -8.05
C LYS A 189 -21.80 -21.99 -9.12
N GLU A 190 -22.25 -20.78 -8.79
CA GLU A 190 -22.39 -19.69 -9.76
C GLU A 190 -21.15 -18.80 -9.87
N LEU A 191 -20.49 -18.50 -8.75
CA LEU A 191 -19.36 -17.57 -8.69
C LEU A 191 -18.01 -18.28 -8.51
N LYS A 192 -18.00 -19.60 -8.27
CA LYS A 192 -16.79 -20.40 -8.03
C LYS A 192 -15.97 -19.92 -6.84
N VAL A 193 -16.63 -19.32 -5.85
CA VAL A 193 -15.99 -18.89 -4.61
C VAL A 193 -15.75 -20.11 -3.72
N THR A 194 -14.53 -20.28 -3.25
CA THR A 194 -14.10 -21.34 -2.34
C THR A 194 -13.22 -20.76 -1.24
N GLU A 195 -12.79 -21.59 -0.30
CA GLU A 195 -11.84 -21.19 0.76
C GLU A 195 -10.47 -20.76 0.21
N GLN A 196 -10.15 -21.11 -1.04
CA GLN A 196 -8.92 -20.74 -1.74
C GLN A 196 -9.08 -19.46 -2.59
N THR A 197 -10.28 -18.90 -2.69
CA THR A 197 -10.50 -17.65 -3.42
C THR A 197 -9.71 -16.52 -2.76
N ASN A 198 -9.02 -15.74 -3.57
CA ASN A 198 -8.25 -14.61 -3.07
C ASN A 198 -9.18 -13.61 -2.36
N PRO A 199 -8.87 -13.17 -1.12
CA PRO A 199 -9.69 -12.22 -0.36
C PRO A 199 -9.99 -10.90 -1.08
N THR A 200 -9.13 -10.48 -2.02
CA THR A 200 -9.36 -9.28 -2.87
C THR A 200 -10.30 -9.53 -4.04
N GLU A 201 -10.64 -10.79 -4.32
CA GLU A 201 -11.42 -11.25 -5.47
C GLU A 201 -12.77 -11.83 -5.05
N MET A 202 -13.18 -11.58 -3.80
CA MET A 202 -14.49 -11.97 -3.31
C MET A 202 -15.59 -11.13 -3.95
N PRO A 203 -16.80 -11.70 -4.18
CA PRO A 203 -17.91 -10.95 -4.74
C PRO A 203 -18.37 -9.79 -3.84
N LEU A 204 -19.08 -8.85 -4.47
CA LEU A 204 -19.79 -7.80 -3.76
C LEU A 204 -20.99 -8.40 -3.03
N ILE A 205 -21.18 -8.04 -1.76
CA ILE A 205 -22.36 -8.45 -0.98
C ILE A 205 -23.16 -7.20 -0.64
N LEU A 206 -24.45 -7.26 -0.95
CA LEU A 206 -25.42 -6.23 -0.66
C LEU A 206 -26.55 -6.81 0.17
N ILE A 207 -26.75 -6.30 1.38
CA ILE A 207 -27.92 -6.63 2.22
C ILE A 207 -28.76 -5.36 2.30
N ASN A 208 -30.02 -5.40 1.85
CA ASN A 208 -30.89 -4.23 1.71
C ASN A 208 -30.20 -3.04 0.99
N ASN A 209 -29.50 -3.35 -0.11
CA ASN A 209 -28.70 -2.41 -0.92
C ASN A 209 -27.53 -1.71 -0.19
N LYS A 210 -27.15 -2.14 1.01
CA LYS A 210 -25.96 -1.67 1.73
C LYS A 210 -24.80 -2.64 1.56
N LEU A 211 -23.56 -2.13 1.57
CA LEU A 211 -22.36 -2.94 1.44
C LEU A 211 -22.14 -3.79 2.69
N HIS A 212 -21.89 -5.09 2.49
CA HIS A 212 -21.63 -6.05 3.54
C HIS A 212 -20.49 -7.01 3.17
N PHE A 213 -20.11 -7.84 4.13
CA PHE A 213 -19.08 -8.87 4.04
C PHE A 213 -19.67 -10.27 4.25
N PHE A 214 -18.92 -11.32 3.95
CA PHE A 214 -19.39 -12.71 4.11
C PHE A 214 -19.74 -13.07 5.56
N LYS A 215 -19.06 -12.44 6.53
CA LYS A 215 -19.41 -12.59 7.95
C LYS A 215 -20.84 -12.14 8.23
N ASP A 216 -21.32 -11.08 7.58
CA ASP A 216 -22.64 -10.50 7.85
C ASP A 216 -23.75 -11.41 7.29
N LEU A 217 -23.50 -12.08 6.15
CA LEU A 217 -24.38 -13.15 5.65
C LEU A 217 -24.53 -14.30 6.65
N ASN A 218 -23.48 -14.54 7.45
CA ASN A 218 -23.46 -15.59 8.45
C ASN A 218 -24.20 -15.23 9.74
N GLU A 219 -24.59 -13.97 9.91
CA GLU A 219 -25.37 -13.51 11.05
C GLU A 219 -26.88 -13.62 10.79
N LEU A 220 -27.30 -13.74 9.52
CA LEU A 220 -28.71 -13.83 9.14
C LEU A 220 -29.30 -15.23 9.40
N MET A 221 -30.53 -15.26 9.92
CA MET A 221 -31.36 -16.46 9.96
C MET A 221 -32.24 -16.58 8.71
N LEU A 222 -32.71 -17.79 8.42
CA LEU A 222 -33.62 -18.03 7.28
C LEU A 222 -34.93 -17.23 7.39
N SER A 223 -35.41 -17.00 8.61
CA SER A 223 -36.62 -16.20 8.89
C SER A 223 -36.48 -14.73 8.50
N ASP A 224 -35.24 -14.22 8.48
CA ASP A 224 -34.98 -12.80 8.30
C ASP A 224 -34.88 -12.47 6.81
N VAL A 225 -34.66 -13.47 5.95
CA VAL A 225 -34.43 -13.30 4.52
C VAL A 225 -35.74 -13.41 3.76
N LYS A 226 -36.09 -12.32 3.07
CA LYS A 226 -37.22 -12.26 2.15
C LYS A 226 -36.88 -12.93 0.82
N ASP A 227 -35.77 -12.54 0.23
CA ASP A 227 -35.25 -13.07 -1.03
C ASP A 227 -33.75 -12.81 -1.17
N TYR A 228 -33.08 -13.55 -2.06
CA TYR A 228 -31.70 -13.28 -2.45
C TYR A 228 -31.50 -13.54 -3.95
N GLU A 229 -30.51 -12.88 -4.53
CA GLU A 229 -30.12 -12.98 -5.93
C GLU A 229 -28.59 -13.08 -6.03
N ILE A 230 -28.11 -13.99 -6.88
CA ILE A 230 -26.69 -14.09 -7.25
C ILE A 230 -26.55 -13.62 -8.70
N ILE A 231 -25.64 -12.68 -8.92
CA ILE A 231 -25.39 -12.06 -10.22
C ILE A 231 -23.98 -12.43 -10.67
N SER A 232 -23.89 -13.43 -11.53
CA SER A 232 -22.66 -13.92 -12.17
C SER A 232 -22.46 -13.38 -13.59
N ASP A 233 -23.53 -12.90 -14.21
CA ASP A 233 -23.61 -12.48 -15.62
C ASP A 233 -23.19 -11.01 -15.87
N LYS A 234 -23.47 -10.50 -17.07
CA LYS A 234 -23.12 -9.12 -17.51
C LYS A 234 -23.72 -8.02 -16.63
N ARG A 235 -24.82 -8.27 -15.90
CA ARG A 235 -25.46 -7.31 -15.00
C ARG A 235 -24.54 -6.88 -13.86
N LYS A 236 -23.51 -7.67 -13.52
CA LYS A 236 -22.51 -7.30 -12.50
C LYS A 236 -21.74 -6.01 -12.83
N VAL A 237 -21.67 -5.63 -14.11
CA VAL A 237 -21.04 -4.38 -14.57
C VAL A 237 -21.72 -3.14 -13.98
N LEU A 238 -23.02 -3.22 -13.67
CA LEU A 238 -23.76 -2.12 -13.03
C LEU A 238 -23.23 -1.75 -11.64
N TYR A 239 -22.41 -2.62 -11.03
CA TYR A 239 -21.82 -2.45 -9.71
C TYR A 239 -20.34 -2.06 -9.77
N GLY A 240 -19.85 -1.68 -10.96
CA GLY A 240 -18.49 -1.19 -11.18
C GLY A 240 -17.41 -2.20 -10.81
N THR A 241 -16.24 -1.71 -10.40
CA THR A 241 -15.06 -2.53 -10.08
C THR A 241 -15.33 -3.52 -8.94
N ASN A 242 -16.18 -3.15 -7.98
CA ASN A 242 -16.52 -4.00 -6.84
C ASN A 242 -17.37 -5.21 -7.25
N GLY A 243 -18.18 -5.10 -8.30
CA GLY A 243 -18.98 -6.21 -8.83
C GLY A 243 -18.25 -7.15 -9.79
N ARG A 244 -16.96 -6.90 -10.09
CA ARG A 244 -16.19 -7.66 -11.09
C ARG A 244 -16.25 -9.18 -10.88
N PHE A 245 -16.21 -9.61 -9.63
CA PHE A 245 -16.20 -11.02 -9.21
C PHE A 245 -17.59 -11.58 -8.89
N GLY A 246 -18.64 -10.84 -9.22
CA GLY A 246 -20.04 -11.20 -8.95
C GLY A 246 -20.65 -10.33 -7.86
N VAL A 247 -21.98 -10.43 -7.75
CA VAL A 247 -22.75 -9.69 -6.74
C VAL A 247 -23.74 -10.65 -6.09
N ILE A 248 -23.83 -10.58 -4.76
CA ILE A 248 -24.82 -11.28 -3.95
C ILE A 248 -25.72 -10.22 -3.35
N LYS A 249 -27.01 -10.28 -3.64
CA LYS A 249 -28.01 -9.38 -3.07
C LYS A 249 -28.90 -10.17 -2.14
N VAL A 250 -29.15 -9.65 -0.96
CA VAL A 250 -30.05 -10.22 0.03
C VAL A 250 -31.01 -9.11 0.47
N ASN A 251 -32.30 -9.37 0.39
CA ASN A 251 -33.33 -8.51 0.97
C ASN A 251 -33.85 -9.18 2.23
N THR A 252 -33.88 -8.45 3.33
CA THR A 252 -34.46 -8.93 4.59
C THR A 252 -35.89 -8.43 4.75
N ASN A 253 -36.62 -9.05 5.67
CA ASN A 253 -37.93 -8.58 6.14
C ASN A 253 -37.82 -7.29 6.95
#